data_AF-A0A7X4FNK0-F1
#
_entry.id   AF-A0A7X4FNK0-F1
#
_cell.length_a   1.000
_cell.length_b   1.000
_cell.length_c   1.000
_cell.angle_alpha   90.00
_cell.angle_beta   90.00
_cell.angle_gamma   90.00
#
_symmetry.space_group_name_H-M   'P 1'
#
loop_
_entity.id
_entity.type
_entity.pdbx_description
1 polymer ?
#
loop_
_entity_poly.entity_id
_entity_poly.type
_entity_poly.pdbx_seq_one_letter_code
_entity_poly.pdbx_strand_id
1 'polypeptide(L)'
;MKLILIHEMVRIALSAIWANKLRSFLTILGNVVAVSSIITLVSLIQGITEEVESVILSEVGADAFLVDRRGIMRSEEDLERTRNNPRITLADAEAIRRFASGVTAVMAEGRRSGEVRYRQHVLESVRIQGVTEEFIRFSTFNAEIGRLMTPAEVRRKRNVAVLGSDTADRLFGALDPIDRQVKIRGVPFRVIGVSRP
;
A
#
# COMPACT_ATOMS: atom_id res chain seq x y z
N MET A 1 38.73 -40.40 -23.86
CA MET A 1 38.34 -40.34 -25.29
C MET A 1 37.17 -39.40 -25.56
N LYS A 2 36.01 -39.52 -24.87
CA LYS A 2 34.84 -38.64 -25.06
C LYS A 2 35.11 -37.14 -24.83
N LEU A 3 35.92 -36.79 -23.82
CA LEU A 3 36.22 -35.37 -23.48
C LEU A 3 37.03 -34.64 -24.55
N ILE A 4 37.99 -35.35 -25.17
CA ILE A 4 38.86 -34.80 -26.23
C ILE A 4 38.03 -34.56 -27.50
N LEU A 5 37.08 -35.45 -27.81
CA LEU A 5 36.18 -35.31 -28.94
C LEU A 5 35.27 -34.07 -28.80
N ILE A 6 34.70 -33.86 -27.61
CA ILE A 6 33.85 -32.69 -27.31
C ILE A 6 34.66 -31.41 -27.47
N HIS A 7 35.90 -31.38 -26.95
CA HIS A 7 36.77 -30.22 -27.08
C HIS A 7 37.10 -29.89 -28.55
N GLU A 8 37.38 -30.91 -29.37
CA GLU A 8 37.64 -30.71 -30.79
C GLU A 8 36.40 -30.17 -31.54
N MET A 9 35.22 -30.72 -31.24
CA MET A 9 33.96 -30.25 -31.83
C MET A 9 33.65 -28.80 -31.45
N VAL A 10 33.88 -28.43 -30.19
CA VAL A 10 33.72 -27.04 -29.71
C VAL A 10 34.71 -26.11 -30.43
N ARG A 11 35.97 -26.52 -30.60
CA ARG A 11 36.99 -25.74 -31.33
C ARG A 11 36.62 -25.50 -32.79
N ILE A 12 36.09 -26.53 -33.46
CA ILE A 12 35.62 -26.44 -34.84
C ILE A 12 34.41 -25.50 -34.94
N ALA A 13 33.44 -25.61 -34.02
CA ALA A 13 32.25 -24.75 -33.99
C ALA A 13 32.62 -23.28 -33.74
N LEU A 14 33.52 -23.00 -32.79
CA LEU A 14 34.06 -21.67 -32.55
C LEU A 14 34.76 -21.11 -33.81
N SER A 15 35.62 -21.89 -34.45
CA SER A 15 36.31 -21.45 -35.67
C SER A 15 35.33 -21.09 -36.79
N ALA A 16 34.24 -21.85 -36.94
CA ALA A 16 33.17 -21.57 -37.92
C ALA A 16 32.39 -20.28 -37.61
N ILE A 17 32.12 -19.99 -36.33
CA ILE A 17 31.50 -18.74 -35.88
C ILE A 17 32.41 -17.54 -36.19
N TRP A 18 33.72 -17.67 -35.92
CA TRP A 18 34.70 -16.62 -36.18
C TRP A 18 34.97 -16.38 -37.66
N ALA A 19 34.76 -17.37 -38.53
CA ALA A 19 34.83 -17.21 -39.98
C ALA A 19 33.65 -16.38 -40.54
N ASN A 20 32.48 -16.43 -39.91
CA ASN A 20 31.26 -15.74 -40.34
C ASN A 20 30.78 -14.68 -39.33
N LYS A 21 31.70 -13.81 -38.89
CA LYS A 21 31.47 -12.82 -37.81
C LYS A 21 30.17 -12.03 -37.95
N LEU A 22 29.88 -11.50 -39.15
CA LEU A 22 28.68 -10.68 -39.38
C LEU A 22 27.40 -11.50 -39.22
N ARG A 23 27.35 -12.69 -39.82
CA ARG A 23 26.18 -13.57 -39.74
C ARG A 23 25.93 -14.01 -38.31
N SER A 24 26.97 -14.48 -37.63
CA SER A 24 26.88 -14.93 -36.24
C SER A 24 26.49 -13.78 -35.29
N PHE A 25 27.05 -12.59 -35.47
CA PHE A 25 26.70 -11.41 -34.68
C PHE A 25 25.21 -11.04 -34.84
N LEU A 26 24.71 -10.94 -36.08
CA LEU A 26 23.32 -10.60 -36.35
C LEU A 26 22.33 -11.64 -35.79
N THR A 27 22.67 -12.94 -35.85
CA THR A 27 21.81 -13.99 -35.28
C THR A 27 21.78 -13.95 -33.75
N ILE A 28 22.92 -13.68 -33.11
CA ILE A 28 22.99 -13.58 -31.65
C ILE A 28 22.27 -12.31 -31.19
N LEU A 29 22.49 -11.18 -31.87
CA LEU A 29 21.84 -9.91 -31.54
C LEU A 29 20.32 -10.02 -31.65
N GLY A 30 19.81 -10.66 -32.72
CA GLY A 30 18.38 -10.89 -32.88
C GLY A 30 17.78 -11.74 -31.76
N ASN A 31 18.49 -12.79 -31.33
CA ASN A 31 18.05 -13.63 -30.22
C ASN A 31 18.08 -12.89 -28.88
N VAL A 32 19.15 -12.14 -28.61
CA VAL A 32 19.28 -11.33 -27.38
C VAL A 32 18.16 -10.29 -27.31
N VAL A 33 17.90 -9.55 -28.39
CA VAL A 33 16.81 -8.57 -28.43
C VAL A 33 15.46 -9.27 -28.23
N ALA A 34 15.20 -10.37 -28.94
CA ALA A 34 13.93 -11.11 -28.81
C ALA A 34 13.67 -11.61 -27.38
N VAL A 35 14.64 -12.27 -26.76
CA VAL A 35 14.51 -12.80 -25.39
C VAL A 35 14.44 -11.66 -24.37
N SER A 36 15.24 -10.61 -24.54
CA SER A 36 15.22 -9.46 -23.62
C SER A 36 13.87 -8.74 -23.62
N SER A 37 13.28 -8.49 -24.79
CA SER A 37 11.95 -7.86 -24.89
C SER A 37 10.86 -8.69 -24.22
N ILE A 38 10.90 -10.02 -24.35
CA ILE A 38 9.93 -10.91 -23.71
C ILE A 38 10.08 -10.86 -22.18
N ILE A 39 11.32 -10.97 -21.67
CA ILE A 39 11.57 -10.91 -20.22
C ILE A 39 11.13 -9.55 -19.66
N THR A 40 11.50 -8.44 -20.29
CA THR A 40 11.11 -7.10 -19.85
C THR A 40 9.59 -6.95 -19.81
N LEU A 41 8.88 -7.42 -20.85
CA LEU A 41 7.42 -7.34 -20.89
C LEU A 41 6.78 -8.18 -19.78
N VAL A 42 7.26 -9.42 -19.57
CA VAL A 42 6.73 -10.30 -18.52
C VAL A 42 6.96 -9.70 -17.13
N SER A 43 8.17 -9.20 -16.85
CA SER A 43 8.48 -8.54 -15.58
C SER A 43 7.66 -7.28 -15.36
N LEU A 44 7.41 -6.50 -16.42
CA LEU A 44 6.55 -5.32 -16.35
C LEU A 44 5.10 -5.70 -16.03
N ILE A 45 4.55 -6.70 -16.73
CA ILE A 45 3.19 -7.17 -16.49
C ILE A 45 3.06 -7.69 -15.05
N GLN A 46 4.00 -8.53 -14.60
CA GLN A 46 4.01 -9.04 -13.24
C GLN A 46 4.12 -7.93 -12.20
N GLY A 47 5.01 -6.96 -12.42
CA GLY A 47 5.15 -5.81 -11.52
C GLY A 47 3.87 -4.98 -11.41
N ILE A 48 3.18 -4.72 -12.52
CA ILE A 48 1.89 -4.02 -12.51
C ILE A 48 0.83 -4.86 -11.80
N THR A 49 0.75 -6.17 -12.05
CA THR A 49 -0.21 -7.05 -11.39
C THR A 49 0.01 -7.10 -9.88
N GLU A 50 1.26 -7.25 -9.43
CA GLU A 50 1.61 -7.23 -8.00
C GLU A 50 1.28 -5.89 -7.35
N GLU A 51 1.56 -4.78 -8.03
CA GLU A 51 1.22 -3.44 -7.53
C GLU A 51 -0.30 -3.27 -7.39
N VAL A 52 -1.07 -3.63 -8.42
CA VAL A 52 -2.54 -3.55 -8.40
C VAL A 52 -3.14 -4.46 -7.33
N GLU A 53 -2.66 -5.71 -7.23
CA GLU A 53 -3.09 -6.63 -6.17
C GLU A 53 -2.77 -6.08 -4.79
N SER A 54 -1.57 -5.52 -4.59
CA SER A 54 -1.19 -4.93 -3.32
C SER A 54 -2.09 -3.76 -2.92
N VAL A 55 -2.46 -2.88 -3.87
CA VAL A 55 -3.35 -1.74 -3.62
C VAL A 55 -4.77 -2.22 -3.30
N ILE A 56 -5.31 -3.18 -4.07
CA ILE A 56 -6.67 -3.68 -3.86
C ILE A 56 -6.79 -4.47 -2.56
N LEU A 57 -5.84 -5.36 -2.29
CA LEU A 57 -5.87 -6.22 -1.10
C LEU A 57 -5.59 -5.43 0.18
N SER A 58 -4.72 -4.41 0.14
CA SER A 58 -4.40 -3.60 1.31
C SER A 58 -5.51 -2.61 1.67
N GLU A 59 -6.18 -1.99 0.69
CA GLU A 59 -7.16 -0.94 0.98
C GLU A 59 -8.55 -1.48 1.35
N VAL A 60 -8.94 -2.67 0.88
CA VAL A 60 -10.32 -3.16 1.04
C VAL A 60 -10.40 -4.40 1.92
N GLY A 61 -9.37 -5.25 2.00
CA GLY A 61 -9.51 -6.57 2.59
C GLY A 61 -10.49 -7.43 1.80
N ALA A 62 -10.20 -8.72 1.61
CA ALA A 62 -10.99 -9.59 0.74
C ALA A 62 -12.48 -9.75 1.14
N ASP A 63 -12.88 -9.25 2.32
CA ASP A 63 -14.23 -9.38 2.90
C ASP A 63 -14.76 -8.06 3.49
N ALA A 64 -14.25 -6.89 3.07
CA ALA A 64 -14.76 -5.61 3.53
C ALA A 64 -15.38 -4.79 2.40
N PHE A 65 -16.45 -4.07 2.74
CA PHE A 65 -17.14 -3.16 1.82
C PHE A 65 -16.93 -1.72 2.30
N LEU A 66 -16.39 -0.88 1.42
CA LEU A 66 -16.27 0.55 1.68
C LEU A 66 -17.52 1.27 1.17
N VAL A 67 -18.25 1.91 2.08
CA VAL A 67 -19.36 2.80 1.75
C VAL A 67 -18.85 4.23 1.81
N ASP A 68 -18.61 4.83 0.64
CA ASP A 68 -18.26 6.24 0.51
C ASP A 68 -19.43 7.01 -0.11
N ARG A 69 -19.57 8.28 0.28
CA ARG A 69 -20.48 9.23 -0.35
C ARG A 69 -20.11 9.45 -1.82
N ARG A 70 -18.82 9.38 -2.14
CA ARG A 70 -18.31 9.54 -3.50
C ARG A 70 -18.18 8.17 -4.16
N GLY A 71 -19.04 7.93 -5.15
CA GLY A 71 -18.89 6.77 -6.02
C GLY A 71 -17.66 6.90 -6.94
N ILE A 72 -17.48 5.90 -7.80
CA ILE A 72 -16.45 5.94 -8.84
C ILE A 72 -16.85 7.05 -9.83
N MET A 73 -16.14 8.17 -9.81
CA MET A 73 -16.38 9.31 -10.71
C MET A 73 -15.74 9.03 -12.06
N ARG A 74 -16.55 8.87 -13.12
CA ARG A 74 -16.06 8.65 -14.49
C ARG A 74 -16.39 9.82 -15.43
N SER A 75 -17.25 10.74 -14.99
CA SER A 75 -17.69 11.93 -15.73
C SER A 75 -17.90 13.15 -14.80
N GLU A 76 -17.92 14.36 -15.36
CA GLU A 76 -18.34 15.59 -14.66
C GLU A 76 -19.79 15.52 -14.15
N GLU A 77 -20.66 14.77 -14.84
CA GLU A 77 -22.04 14.56 -14.38
C GLU A 77 -22.09 13.71 -13.10
N ASP A 78 -21.17 12.75 -12.93
CA ASP A 78 -21.07 11.93 -11.72
C ASP A 78 -20.61 12.76 -10.52
N LEU A 79 -19.77 13.77 -10.76
CA LEU A 79 -19.31 14.73 -9.76
C LEU A 79 -20.48 15.57 -9.23
N GLU A 80 -21.36 16.06 -10.09
CA GLU A 80 -22.54 16.83 -9.70
C GLU A 80 -23.56 15.99 -8.92
N ARG A 81 -23.85 14.76 -9.37
CA ARG A 81 -24.74 13.83 -8.64
C ARG A 81 -24.20 13.51 -7.25
N THR A 82 -22.90 13.25 -7.15
CA THR A 82 -22.21 12.97 -5.89
C THR A 82 -22.23 14.16 -4.92
N ARG A 83 -22.24 15.40 -5.44
CA ARG A 83 -22.28 16.62 -4.63
C ARG A 83 -23.59 16.72 -3.84
N ASN A 84 -24.69 16.16 -4.34
CA ASN A 84 -25.99 16.17 -3.66
C ASN A 84 -26.24 14.97 -2.73
N ASN A 85 -25.34 13.97 -2.70
CA ASN A 85 -25.50 12.82 -1.79
C ASN A 85 -25.54 13.28 -0.32
N PRO A 86 -26.42 12.69 0.52
CA PRO A 86 -26.45 13.00 1.94
C PRO A 86 -25.11 12.65 2.60
N ARG A 87 -24.82 13.30 3.74
CA ARG A 87 -23.63 12.94 4.54
C ARG A 87 -23.89 11.61 5.22
N ILE A 88 -22.96 10.67 5.07
CA ILE A 88 -22.93 9.45 5.87
C ILE A 88 -22.71 9.83 7.33
N THR A 89 -23.56 9.30 8.20
CA THR A 89 -23.56 9.56 9.63
C THR A 89 -23.23 8.30 10.42
N LEU A 90 -22.90 8.46 11.70
CA LEU A 90 -22.73 7.32 12.60
C LEU A 90 -24.03 6.53 12.81
N ALA A 91 -25.20 7.16 12.63
CA ALA A 91 -26.48 6.48 12.69
C ALA A 91 -26.66 5.48 11.53
N ASP A 92 -26.11 5.78 10.36
CA ASP A 92 -26.14 4.86 9.21
C ASP A 92 -25.29 3.61 9.48
N ALA A 93 -24.11 3.80 10.08
CA ALA A 93 -23.26 2.68 10.51
C ALA A 93 -23.96 1.80 11.56
N GLU A 94 -24.67 2.41 12.52
CA GLU A 94 -25.45 1.68 13.50
C GLU A 94 -26.67 0.95 12.89
N ALA A 95 -27.33 1.55 11.90
CA ALA A 95 -28.41 0.92 11.15
C ALA A 95 -27.90 -0.31 10.39
N ILE A 96 -26.77 -0.20 9.67
CA ILE A 96 -26.15 -1.34 8.97
C ILE A 96 -25.86 -2.46 9.97
N ARG A 97 -25.25 -2.13 11.12
CA ARG A 97 -24.96 -3.11 12.17
C ARG A 97 -26.23 -3.83 12.67
N ARG A 98 -27.37 -3.13 12.72
CA ARG A 98 -28.63 -3.68 13.24
C ARG A 98 -29.39 -4.52 12.21
N PHE A 99 -29.36 -4.12 10.94
CA PHE A 99 -30.22 -4.70 9.90
C PHE A 99 -29.49 -5.68 8.96
N ALA A 100 -28.16 -5.61 8.85
CA ALA A 100 -27.41 -6.49 7.97
C ALA A 100 -27.12 -7.84 8.64
N SER A 101 -27.90 -8.87 8.29
CA SER A 101 -27.61 -10.26 8.65
C SER A 101 -26.44 -10.76 7.80
N GLY A 102 -25.26 -10.93 8.40
CA GLY A 102 -24.05 -11.41 7.72
C GLY A 102 -22.83 -10.50 7.84
N VAL A 103 -22.97 -9.32 8.46
CA VAL A 103 -21.84 -8.40 8.69
C VAL A 103 -21.25 -8.64 10.08
N THR A 104 -19.97 -9.02 10.14
CA THR A 104 -19.26 -9.33 11.39
C THR A 104 -18.85 -8.09 12.18
N ALA A 105 -18.54 -6.99 11.48
CA ALA A 105 -18.05 -5.75 12.09
C ALA A 105 -18.42 -4.55 11.22
N VAL A 106 -18.75 -3.41 11.83
CA VAL A 106 -19.00 -2.15 11.12
C VAL A 106 -18.15 -1.06 11.74
N MET A 107 -17.25 -0.48 10.95
CA MET A 107 -16.52 0.72 11.37
C MET A 107 -16.93 1.94 10.55
N ALA A 108 -16.87 3.10 11.19
CA ALA A 108 -16.95 4.37 10.51
C ALA A 108 -15.57 5.03 10.57
N GLU A 109 -15.21 5.73 9.50
CA GLU A 109 -13.96 6.45 9.42
C GLU A 109 -14.13 7.88 8.92
N GLY A 110 -13.24 8.75 9.38
CA GLY A 110 -13.14 10.13 8.92
C GLY A 110 -11.74 10.42 8.42
N ARG A 111 -11.62 10.78 7.14
CA ARG A 111 -10.34 11.15 6.52
C ARG A 111 -10.18 12.67 6.43
N ARG A 112 -9.02 13.17 6.88
CA ARG A 112 -8.59 14.57 6.75
C ARG A 112 -7.10 14.61 6.42
N SER A 113 -6.63 15.69 5.81
CA SER A 113 -5.21 15.99 5.73
C SER A 113 -4.89 17.12 6.70
N GLY A 114 -3.69 17.14 7.28
CA GLY A 114 -3.25 18.27 8.08
C GLY A 114 -1.84 18.11 8.65
N GLU A 115 -1.44 19.14 9.40
CA GLU A 115 -0.11 19.21 9.99
C GLU A 115 0.07 18.20 11.13
N VAL A 116 1.18 17.45 11.09
CA VAL A 116 1.71 16.67 12.19
C VAL A 116 3.10 17.17 12.53
N ARG A 117 3.32 17.51 13.79
CA ARG A 117 4.57 18.09 14.28
C ARG A 117 5.13 17.32 15.46
N TYR A 118 6.43 17.11 15.42
CA TYR A 118 7.23 16.65 16.56
C TYR A 118 8.47 17.53 16.72
N ARG A 119 8.53 18.30 17.81
CA ARG A 119 9.60 19.26 18.08
C ARG A 119 9.81 20.23 16.90
N GLN A 120 10.96 20.13 16.21
CA GLN A 120 11.32 20.95 15.05
C GLN A 120 10.90 20.34 13.71
N HIS A 121 10.50 19.06 13.67
CA HIS A 121 10.04 18.39 12.46
C HIS A 121 8.54 18.64 12.26
N VAL A 122 8.17 19.14 11.08
CA VAL A 122 6.80 19.47 10.70
C VAL A 122 6.48 18.81 9.37
N LEU A 123 5.36 18.10 9.33
CA LEU A 123 4.80 17.50 8.13
C LEU A 123 3.43 18.11 7.86
N GLU A 124 3.30 18.91 6.80
CA GLU A 124 2.10 19.74 6.58
C GLU A 124 0.91 18.96 5.99
N SER A 125 1.16 17.90 5.23
CA SER A 125 0.15 17.17 4.44
C SER A 125 0.07 15.69 4.81
N VAL A 126 -0.07 15.39 6.10
CA VAL A 126 -0.23 14.00 6.57
C VAL A 126 -1.71 13.62 6.52
N ARG A 127 -2.00 12.43 5.96
CA ARG A 127 -3.33 11.83 5.98
C ARG A 127 -3.64 11.37 7.42
N ILE A 128 -4.68 11.96 8.00
CA ILE A 128 -5.20 11.67 9.34
C ILE A 128 -6.52 10.92 9.17
N GLN A 129 -6.58 9.73 9.76
CA GLN A 129 -7.77 8.88 9.75
C GLN A 129 -8.26 8.70 11.18
N GLY A 130 -9.49 9.13 11.44
CA GLY A 130 -10.21 8.80 12.67
C GLY A 130 -11.06 7.55 12.44
N VAL A 131 -11.11 6.65 13.41
CA VAL A 131 -11.81 5.35 13.30
C VAL A 131 -12.69 5.10 14.53
N THR A 132 -13.73 4.28 14.37
CA THR A 132 -14.54 3.76 15.49
C THR A 132 -13.97 2.46 16.05
N GLU A 133 -14.53 2.01 17.17
CA GLU A 133 -13.98 0.94 18.00
C GLU A 133 -13.82 -0.44 17.35
N GLU A 134 -14.58 -0.73 16.30
CA GLU A 134 -14.51 -2.02 15.60
C GLU A 134 -13.38 -2.09 14.56
N PHE A 135 -12.61 -1.00 14.36
CA PHE A 135 -11.52 -0.95 13.38
C PHE A 135 -10.49 -2.07 13.58
N ILE A 136 -10.28 -2.53 14.82
CA ILE A 136 -9.36 -3.62 15.15
C ILE A 136 -9.76 -4.96 14.51
N ARG A 137 -11.02 -5.11 14.08
CA ARG A 137 -11.50 -6.31 13.38
C ARG A 137 -11.15 -6.31 11.89
N PHE A 138 -10.67 -5.18 11.36
CA PHE A 138 -10.30 -5.03 9.95
C PHE A 138 -8.81 -5.26 9.77
N SER A 139 -8.42 -6.15 8.85
CA SER A 139 -7.03 -6.55 8.60
C SER A 139 -6.15 -5.43 8.04
N THR A 140 -6.75 -4.39 7.47
CA THR A 140 -6.04 -3.20 6.97
C THR A 140 -5.27 -2.46 8.06
N PHE A 141 -5.68 -2.58 9.34
CA PHE A 141 -4.99 -1.94 10.45
C PHE A 141 -4.02 -2.90 11.13
N ASN A 142 -2.75 -2.55 11.12
CA ASN A 142 -1.70 -3.28 11.82
C ASN A 142 -0.77 -2.33 12.58
N ALA A 143 -0.05 -2.88 13.55
CA ALA A 143 1.04 -2.20 14.24
C ALA A 143 2.22 -3.18 14.30
N GLU A 144 3.31 -2.85 13.61
CA GLU A 144 4.56 -3.61 13.64
C GLU A 144 5.34 -3.35 14.93
N ILE A 145 5.33 -2.09 15.38
CA ILE A 145 5.97 -1.66 16.63
C ILE A 145 4.89 -1.15 17.57
N GLY A 146 4.94 -1.55 18.84
CA GLY A 146 3.99 -1.12 19.87
C GLY A 146 2.66 -1.88 19.79
N ARG A 147 1.54 -1.15 19.77
CA ARG A 147 0.19 -1.74 19.73
C ARG A 147 -0.84 -0.85 19.03
N LEU A 148 -1.94 -1.47 18.62
CA LEU A 148 -3.14 -0.75 18.17
C LEU A 148 -3.91 -0.12 19.35
N MET A 149 -4.77 0.84 19.01
CA MET A 149 -5.71 1.45 19.96
C MET A 149 -6.74 0.41 20.41
N THR A 150 -7.05 0.38 21.71
CA THR A 150 -8.11 -0.49 22.23
C THR A 150 -9.50 0.12 21.99
N PRO A 151 -10.56 -0.69 21.87
CA PRO A 151 -11.94 -0.20 21.75
C PRO A 151 -12.33 0.79 22.86
N ALA A 152 -11.87 0.55 24.08
CA ALA A 152 -12.12 1.44 25.22
C ALA A 152 -11.44 2.81 25.07
N GLU A 153 -10.25 2.86 24.46
CA GLU A 153 -9.54 4.11 24.18
C GLU A 153 -10.26 4.95 23.14
N VAL A 154 -10.72 4.30 22.07
CA VAL A 154 -11.50 4.93 21.00
C VAL A 154 -12.81 5.48 21.56
N ARG A 155 -13.55 4.68 22.33
CA ARG A 155 -14.82 5.09 22.96
C ARG A 155 -14.66 6.27 23.91
N ARG A 156 -13.55 6.30 24.67
CA ARG A 156 -13.22 7.40 25.61
C ARG A 156 -12.56 8.60 24.93
N LYS A 157 -12.38 8.58 23.61
CA LYS A 157 -11.71 9.64 22.83
C LYS A 157 -10.33 10.00 23.42
N ARG A 158 -9.56 8.99 23.83
CA ARG A 158 -8.20 9.23 24.33
C ARG A 158 -7.34 9.76 23.18
N ASN A 159 -6.49 10.75 23.47
CA ASN A 159 -5.55 11.29 22.50
C ASN A 159 -4.36 10.34 22.31
N VAL A 160 -4.60 9.23 21.63
CA VAL A 160 -3.57 8.26 21.22
C VAL A 160 -3.55 8.16 19.69
N ALA A 161 -2.39 7.86 19.13
CA ALA A 161 -2.21 7.74 17.69
C ALA A 161 -1.31 6.54 17.34
N VAL A 162 -1.58 5.95 16.18
CA VAL A 162 -0.71 5.01 15.50
C VAL A 162 -0.17 5.74 14.27
N LEU A 163 1.14 5.69 14.05
CA LEU A 163 1.79 6.36 12.92
C LEU A 163 2.02 5.38 11.76
N GLY A 164 1.97 5.87 10.52
CA GLY A 164 2.51 5.12 9.38
C GLY A 164 4.05 5.10 9.45
N SER A 165 4.67 4.09 8.84
CA SER A 165 6.14 3.93 8.78
C SER A 165 6.83 5.22 8.27
N ASP A 166 6.43 5.75 7.11
CA ASP A 166 7.01 6.99 6.55
C ASP A 166 6.83 8.20 7.48
N THR A 167 5.67 8.32 8.13
CA THR A 167 5.41 9.42 9.06
C THR A 167 6.28 9.29 10.32
N ALA A 168 6.48 8.07 10.82
CA ALA A 168 7.35 7.81 11.96
C ALA A 168 8.82 8.12 11.60
N ASP A 169 9.30 7.62 10.47
CA ASP A 169 10.68 7.83 10.01
C ASP A 169 10.99 9.31 9.79
N ARG A 170 10.07 10.06 9.18
CA ARG A 170 10.29 11.49 8.91
C ARG A 170 10.20 12.36 10.17
N LEU A 171 9.43 11.97 11.18
CA LEU A 171 9.30 12.74 12.42
C LEU A 171 10.39 12.40 13.45
N PHE A 172 10.78 11.13 13.52
CA PHE A 172 11.63 10.59 14.59
C PHE A 172 13.00 10.11 14.08
N GLY A 173 13.16 9.79 12.79
CA GLY A 173 14.39 9.22 12.24
C GLY A 173 14.73 7.90 12.94
N ALA A 174 15.92 7.82 13.53
CA ALA A 174 16.35 6.65 14.30
C ALA A 174 15.82 6.61 15.75
N LEU A 175 15.01 7.60 16.17
CA LEU A 175 14.50 7.69 17.54
C LEU A 175 13.25 6.81 17.70
N ASP A 176 13.15 6.06 18.80
CA ASP A 176 11.95 5.28 19.11
C ASP A 176 10.72 6.19 19.27
N PRO A 177 9.67 6.08 18.43
CA PRO A 177 8.50 6.95 18.47
C PRO A 177 7.52 6.60 19.61
N ILE A 178 7.61 5.42 20.23
CA ILE A 178 6.61 4.92 21.20
C ILE A 178 6.58 5.78 22.47
N ASP A 179 5.37 6.00 23.01
CA ASP A 179 5.04 6.83 24.17
C ASP A 179 5.41 8.32 24.06
N ARG A 180 5.92 8.76 22.90
CA ARG A 180 6.19 10.19 22.64
C ARG A 180 4.92 10.94 22.26
N GLN A 181 4.92 12.24 22.52
CA GLN A 181 3.81 13.11 22.14
C GLN A 181 4.09 13.80 20.81
N VAL A 182 3.16 13.62 19.86
CA VAL A 182 3.10 14.34 18.58
C VAL A 182 1.94 15.31 18.60
N LYS A 183 2.05 16.44 17.91
CA LYS A 183 0.94 17.38 17.75
C LYS A 183 0.31 17.15 16.39
N ILE A 184 -0.95 16.74 16.37
CA ILE A 184 -1.76 16.58 15.17
C ILE A 184 -2.74 17.75 15.14
N ARG A 185 -2.60 18.65 14.16
CA ARG A 185 -3.38 19.89 14.05
C ARG A 185 -3.42 20.70 15.37
N GLY A 186 -2.28 20.77 16.05
CA GLY A 186 -2.12 21.49 17.32
C GLY A 186 -2.57 20.73 18.58
N VAL A 187 -3.27 19.59 18.45
CA VAL A 187 -3.70 18.77 19.59
C VAL A 187 -2.63 17.72 19.90
N PRO A 188 -2.23 17.52 21.17
CA PRO A 188 -1.23 16.52 21.53
C PRO A 188 -1.84 15.11 21.56
N PHE A 189 -1.18 14.18 20.87
CA PHE A 189 -1.47 12.75 20.85
C PHE A 189 -0.25 11.96 21.29
N ARG A 190 -0.47 10.91 22.08
CA ARG A 190 0.58 9.95 22.44
C ARG A 190 0.67 8.85 21.39
N VAL A 191 1.87 8.63 20.86
CA VAL A 191 2.14 7.54 19.92
C VAL A 191 2.16 6.22 20.69
N ILE A 192 1.35 5.25 20.27
CA ILE A 192 1.27 3.93 20.90
C ILE A 192 1.69 2.79 19.96
N GLY A 193 1.86 3.08 18.68
CA GLY A 193 2.31 2.11 17.69
C GLY A 193 2.70 2.73 16.35
N VAL A 194 3.36 1.92 15.53
CA VAL A 194 3.75 2.24 14.15
C VAL A 194 3.31 1.10 13.23
N SER A 195 2.64 1.43 12.12
CA SER A 195 2.23 0.49 11.09
C SER A 195 3.42 0.00 10.26
N ARG A 196 3.31 -1.20 9.71
CA ARG A 196 4.26 -1.75 8.74
C ARG A 196 4.30 -0.87 7.47
N PRO A 197 5.47 -0.74 6.78
CA PRO A 197 5.57 -0.17 5.44
C PRO A 197 4.80 -0.96 4.38
#